data_AF-A0A5K1FT53-F1
#
_entry.id   AF-A0A5K1FT53-F1
#
_cell.length_a   1.000
_cell.length_b   1.000
_cell.length_c   1.000
_cell.angle_alpha   90.00
_cell.angle_beta   90.00
_cell.angle_gamma   90.00
#
_symmetry.space_group_name_H-M   'P 1'
#
loop_
_entity.id
_entity.type
_entity.pdbx_description
1 polymer ?
#
loop_
_entity_poly.entity_id
_entity_poly.type
_entity_poly.pdbx_seq_one_letter_code
_entity_poly.pdbx_strand_id
1 'polypeptide(L)' 'SYSINSSKAVFLNPRPQTKPPKPLGSECVTCGRSLQAPYRYCSIACK' A
#
# COMPACT_ATOMS: atom_id res chain seq x y z
N SER A 1 25.28 1.95 4.11
CA SER A 1 25.82 1.14 5.22
C SER A 1 25.11 1.57 6.48
N TYR A 2 24.34 0.69 7.12
CA TYR A 2 23.64 1.03 8.36
C TYR A 2 24.51 0.59 9.55
N SER A 3 24.91 1.54 10.39
CA SER A 3 25.77 1.31 11.54
C SER A 3 24.99 1.57 12.82
N ILE A 4 24.88 0.55 13.68
CA ILE A 4 24.32 0.66 15.03
C ILE A 4 25.48 0.50 16.00
N ASN A 5 25.59 1.38 17.00
CA ASN A 5 26.62 1.31 18.04
C ASN A 5 28.05 1.16 17.49
N SER A 6 28.39 1.97 16.47
CA SER A 6 29.70 1.92 15.79
C SER A 6 30.07 0.54 15.19
N SER A 7 29.09 -0.35 15.00
CA SER A 7 29.26 -1.67 14.39
C SER A 7 28.48 -1.75 13.08
N LYS A 8 29.06 -2.45 12.09
CA LYS A 8 28.42 -2.63 10.78
C LYS A 8 27.32 -3.68 10.91
N ALA A 9 26.07 -3.25 10.81
CA ALA A 9 24.94 -4.17 10.83
C ALA A 9 24.76 -4.81 9.45
N VAL A 10 24.61 -6.14 9.43
CA VAL A 10 24.27 -6.92 8.23
C VAL A 10 22.89 -7.53 8.43
N PHE A 11 22.03 -7.40 7.43
CA PHE A 11 20.72 -8.07 7.46
C PHE A 11 20.94 -9.57 7.20
N LEU A 12 20.64 -10.39 8.20
CA LEU A 12 20.75 -11.86 8.10
C LEU A 12 19.75 -12.46 7.11
N ASN A 13 18.60 -11.82 6.94
CA ASN A 13 17.56 -12.22 5.99
C ASN A 13 17.14 -11.00 5.15
N PRO A 14 16.82 -11.19 3.86
CA PRO A 14 16.19 -10.13 3.09
C PRO A 14 14.90 -9.72 3.80
N ARG A 15 14.72 -8.42 4.03
CA ARG A 15 13.43 -7.89 4.47
C ARG A 15 12.42 -8.31 3.40
N PRO A 16 11.27 -8.94 3.75
CA PRO A 16 10.24 -9.21 2.76
C PRO A 16 9.95 -7.89 2.07
N GLN A 17 10.24 -7.83 0.76
CA GLN A 17 10.07 -6.61 -0.01
C GLN A 17 8.63 -6.14 0.18
N THR A 18 8.43 -4.84 0.33
CA THR A 18 7.10 -4.24 0.34
C THR A 18 6.37 -4.80 -0.88
N LYS A 19 5.32 -5.58 -0.65
CA LYS A 19 4.54 -6.18 -1.74
C LYS A 19 4.26 -5.06 -2.76
N PRO A 20 4.39 -5.31 -4.08
CA PRO A 20 4.08 -4.29 -5.08
C PRO A 20 2.72 -3.69 -4.73
N PRO A 21 2.54 -2.36 -4.85
CA PRO A 21 1.28 -1.73 -4.52
C PRO A 21 0.19 -2.51 -5.26
N LYS A 22 -0.76 -3.07 -4.49
CA LYS A 22 -1.94 -3.71 -5.05
C LYS A 22 -2.51 -2.72 -6.08
N PRO A 23 -2.91 -3.17 -7.28
CA PRO A 23 -3.42 -2.28 -8.31
C PRO A 23 -4.38 -1.29 -7.66
N LEU A 24 -4.11 0.01 -7.84
CA LEU A 24 -4.98 1.08 -7.36
C LEU A 24 -6.38 0.67 -7.82
N GLY A 25 -7.24 0.33 -6.85
CA GLY A 25 -8.58 -0.09 -7.20
C GLY A 25 -9.35 1.11 -7.78
N SER A 26 -10.55 0.84 -8.26
CA SER A 26 -11.43 1.86 -8.82
C SER A 26 -11.63 3.03 -7.87
N GLU A 27 -11.83 4.23 -8.38
CA GLU A 27 -12.23 5.37 -7.55
C GLU A 27 -13.76 5.45 -7.50
N CYS A 28 -14.30 5.95 -6.38
CA CYS A 28 -15.71 6.23 -6.28
C CYS A 28 -16.09 7.32 -7.27
N VAL A 29 -17.08 7.07 -8.12
CA VAL A 29 -17.52 8.02 -9.16
C VAL A 29 -17.96 9.36 -8.57
N THR A 30 -18.54 9.35 -7.36
CA THR A 30 -19.14 10.54 -6.74
C THR A 30 -18.16 11.33 -5.88
N CYS A 31 -17.26 10.66 -5.14
CA CYS A 31 -16.38 11.32 -4.18
C CYS A 31 -14.87 11.11 -4.42
N GLY A 32 -14.49 10.39 -5.48
CA GLY A 32 -13.08 10.13 -5.82
C GLY A 32 -12.33 9.25 -4.83
N ARG A 33 -12.99 8.72 -3.79
CA ARG A 33 -12.35 7.85 -2.80
C ARG A 33 -11.86 6.57 -3.46
N SER A 34 -10.62 6.16 -3.21
CA SER A 34 -10.11 4.86 -3.67
C SER A 34 -10.93 3.71 -3.09
N LEU A 35 -11.43 2.85 -3.97
CA LEU A 35 -12.19 1.64 -3.68
C LEU A 35 -11.37 0.41 -4.03
N GLN A 36 -11.79 -0.72 -3.50
CA GLN A 36 -11.33 -2.00 -4.00
C GLN A 36 -12.06 -2.30 -5.32
N ALA A 37 -11.36 -2.76 -6.36
CA ALA A 37 -12.03 -3.27 -7.55
C ALA A 37 -12.93 -4.47 -7.16
N PRO A 38 -14.16 -4.59 -7.69
CA PRO A 38 -14.76 -3.86 -8.82
C PRO A 38 -15.77 -2.75 -8.41
N TYR A 39 -15.72 -2.24 -7.18
CA TYR A 39 -16.75 -1.33 -6.68
C TYR A 39 -16.70 0.05 -7.36
N ARG A 40 -17.87 0.62 -7.69
CA ARG A 40 -18.00 1.96 -8.31
C ARG A 40 -18.35 3.08 -7.31
N TYR A 41 -18.91 2.72 -6.16
CA TYR A 41 -19.38 3.65 -5.15
C TYR A 41 -18.91 3.21 -3.76
N CYS A 42 -18.54 4.16 -2.90
CA CYS A 42 -18.07 3.85 -1.53
C CYS A 42 -19.20 3.56 -0.53
N SER A 43 -20.42 3.98 -0.85
CA SER A 43 -21.61 3.86 0.00
C SER A 43 -22.86 3.98 -0.86
N ILE A 44 -24.01 3.64 -0.29
CA ILE A 44 -25.32 3.83 -0.95
C ILE A 44 -25.58 5.31 -1.23
N ALA A 45 -25.15 6.21 -0.34
CA ALA A 45 -25.29 7.66 -0.53
C ALA A 45 -24.46 8.19 -1.72
N CYS A 46 -23.39 7.49 -2.09
CA CYS A 46 -22.60 7.83 -3.28
C CYS A 46 -23.10 7.16 -4.56
N LYS A 47 -23.91 6.09 -4.47
CA LYS A 47 -24.53 5.47 -5.65
C LYS A 47 -25.58 6.40 -6.23
#